data_AF-A0A529Y5C1-F1
#
_entry.id   AF-A0A529Y5C1-F1
#
_cell.length_a   1.000
_cell.length_b   1.000
_cell.length_c   1.000
_cell.angle_alpha   90.00
_cell.angle_beta   90.00
_cell.angle_gamma   90.00
#
_symmetry.space_group_name_H-M   'P 1'
#
loop_
_entity.id
_entity.type
_entity.pdbx_description
1 polymer ?
#
loop_
_entity_poly.entity_id
_entity_poly.type
_entity_poly.pdbx_seq_one_letter_code
_entity_poly.pdbx_strand_id
1 'polypeptide(L)'
;MPFKTLLTVTGPDHGDGDLRLAAGLCEEIDAHLSVLVVVIAAPPSGGEYAAVVSPAWLAEREAEVETLEKRSSAVSRMLSEGPVSADLGSEYPEQSWTD
;
A
#
# COMPACT_ATOMS: atom_id res chain seq x y z
N MET A 1 -17.05 6.77 -22.42
CA MET A 1 -17.07 5.74 -21.37
C MET A 1 -16.72 6.42 -20.05
N PRO A 2 -17.50 6.30 -18.96
CA PRO A 2 -17.41 7.23 -17.83
C PRO A 2 -16.26 6.93 -16.86
N PHE A 3 -15.89 5.66 -16.65
CA PHE A 3 -14.81 5.30 -15.73
C PHE A 3 -13.55 5.00 -16.53
N LYS A 4 -12.53 5.85 -16.36
CA LYS A 4 -11.22 5.67 -17.01
C LYS A 4 -10.23 4.91 -16.13
N THR A 5 -10.47 4.91 -14.82
CA THR A 5 -9.55 4.38 -13.83
C THR A 5 -10.33 3.79 -12.66
N LEU A 6 -9.89 2.62 -12.18
CA LEU A 6 -10.32 2.02 -10.92
C LEU A 6 -9.17 2.13 -9.92
N LEU A 7 -9.43 2.69 -8.75
CA LEU A 7 -8.48 2.72 -7.63
C LEU A 7 -8.78 1.55 -6.68
N THR A 8 -7.75 0.79 -6.33
CA THR A 8 -7.82 -0.21 -5.26
C THR A 8 -6.72 0.03 -4.23
N VAL A 9 -7.06 -0.16 -2.96
CA VAL A 9 -6.12 0.01 -1.84
C VAL A 9 -5.88 -1.36 -1.21
N THR A 10 -4.62 -1.74 -1.03
CA THR A 10 -4.24 -3.02 -0.41
C THR A 10 -3.22 -2.78 0.70
N GLY A 11 -3.15 -3.74 1.62
CA GLY A 11 -2.18 -3.78 2.71
C GLY A 11 -1.41 -5.10 2.71
N PRO A 12 -0.52 -5.31 3.69
CA PRO A 12 0.25 -6.54 3.82
C PRO A 12 -0.61 -7.75 4.18
N ASP A 13 -1.69 -7.55 4.94
CA ASP A 13 -2.60 -8.64 5.37
C ASP A 13 -3.69 -8.98 4.33
N HIS A 14 -3.75 -8.21 3.24
CA HIS A 14 -4.69 -8.43 2.15
C HIS A 14 -4.10 -9.41 1.13
N GLY A 15 -4.87 -10.43 0.76
CA GLY A 15 -4.49 -11.36 -0.31
C GLY A 15 -4.66 -10.75 -1.71
N ASP A 16 -4.22 -11.47 -2.74
CA ASP A 16 -4.29 -10.99 -4.14
C ASP A 16 -5.67 -11.17 -4.79
N GLY A 17 -6.62 -11.81 -4.11
CA GLY A 17 -7.94 -12.11 -4.67
C GLY A 17 -8.68 -10.86 -5.15
N ASP A 18 -8.73 -9.83 -4.31
CA ASP A 18 -9.40 -8.57 -4.63
C ASP A 18 -8.67 -7.79 -5.72
N LEU A 19 -7.33 -7.86 -5.75
CA LEU A 19 -6.52 -7.24 -6.81
C LEU A 19 -6.77 -7.90 -8.17
N ARG A 20 -6.87 -9.23 -8.20
CA ARG A 20 -7.18 -9.98 -9.43
C ARG A 20 -8.60 -9.71 -9.90
N LEU A 21 -9.55 -9.58 -8.99
CA LEU A 21 -10.93 -9.20 -9.31
C LEU A 21 -10.99 -7.78 -9.91
N ALA A 22 -10.28 -6.83 -9.30
CA ALA A 22 -10.18 -5.45 -9.80
C ALA A 22 -9.52 -5.39 -11.19
N ALA A 23 -8.44 -6.16 -11.40
CA ALA A 23 -7.80 -6.29 -12.70
C ALA A 23 -8.78 -6.85 -13.75
N GLY A 24 -9.47 -7.96 -13.45
CA GLY A 24 -10.45 -8.55 -14.38
C GLY A 24 -11.58 -7.59 -14.74
N LEU A 25 -12.08 -6.81 -13.78
CA LEU A 25 -13.08 -5.78 -14.07
C LEU A 25 -12.53 -4.70 -15.01
N CYS A 26 -11.28 -4.25 -14.80
CA CYS A 26 -10.62 -3.29 -15.70
C CYS A 26 -10.43 -3.85 -17.13
N GLU A 27 -10.15 -5.15 -17.27
CA GLU A 27 -10.10 -5.81 -18.58
C GLU A 27 -11.47 -5.78 -19.29
N GLU A 28 -12.55 -6.06 -18.56
CA GLU A 28 -13.90 -6.09 -19.13
C GLU A 28 -14.38 -4.72 -19.62
N ILE A 29 -13.95 -3.64 -18.97
CA ILE A 29 -14.44 -2.28 -19.23
C ILE A 29 -13.44 -1.36 -19.92
N ASP A 30 -12.25 -1.86 -20.29
CA ASP A 30 -11.15 -1.08 -20.88
C ASP A 30 -10.74 0.12 -19.98
N ALA A 31 -10.53 -0.15 -18.69
CA ALA A 31 -10.09 0.84 -17.70
C ALA A 31 -8.66 0.62 -17.22
N HIS A 32 -8.05 1.68 -16.71
CA HIS A 32 -6.75 1.64 -16.02
C HIS A 32 -6.92 1.20 -14.56
N LEU A 33 -6.03 0.35 -14.04
CA LEU A 33 -6.01 -0.02 -12.62
C LEU A 33 -4.91 0.75 -11.89
N SER A 34 -5.30 1.66 -10.98
CA SER A 34 -4.36 2.30 -10.06
C SER A 34 -4.41 1.57 -8.71
N VAL A 35 -3.25 1.13 -8.22
CA VAL A 35 -3.15 0.40 -6.96
C VAL A 35 -2.36 1.23 -5.95
N LEU A 36 -2.89 1.38 -4.74
CA LEU A 36 -2.19 1.97 -3.61
C LEU A 36 -1.91 0.92 -2.54
N VAL A 37 -0.64 0.63 -2.26
CA VAL A 37 -0.23 -0.22 -1.13
C VAL A 37 0.02 0.66 0.09
N VAL A 38 -0.63 0.35 1.21
CA VAL A 38 -0.50 1.15 2.43
C VAL A 38 -0.09 0.27 3.61
N VAL A 39 0.90 0.73 4.36
CA VAL A 39 1.22 0.27 5.71
C VAL A 39 1.18 1.49 6.62
N ILE A 40 0.27 1.49 7.59
CA ILE A 40 0.12 2.63 8.52
C ILE A 40 1.18 2.49 9.61
N ALA A 41 1.99 3.53 9.81
CA ALA A 41 3.04 3.51 10.81
C ALA A 41 2.48 3.32 12.23
N ALA A 42 3.10 2.43 13.01
CA ALA A 42 2.84 2.37 14.44
C ALA A 42 3.24 3.71 15.12
N PRO A 43 2.43 4.24 16.06
CA PRO A 43 2.79 5.46 16.77
C PRO A 43 4.07 5.26 17.59
N PRO A 44 4.93 6.29 17.71
CA PRO A 44 6.16 6.20 18.48
C PRO A 44 5.91 5.75 19.92
N SER A 45 6.67 4.74 20.37
CA SER A 45 6.60 4.28 21.75
C SER A 45 7.24 5.32 22.67
N GLY A 46 6.41 6.21 23.22
CA GLY A 46 6.80 7.33 24.08
C GLY A 46 5.84 8.48 23.84
N GLY A 47 5.16 8.98 24.88
CA GLY A 47 4.20 10.08 24.73
C GLY A 47 4.81 11.35 24.12
N GLU A 48 3.98 12.36 23.84
CA GLU A 48 4.29 13.61 23.10
C GLU A 48 5.58 14.37 23.50
N TYR A 49 6.20 14.04 24.64
CA TYR A 49 7.41 14.65 25.20
C TYR A 49 8.61 13.69 25.34
N ALA A 50 8.57 12.50 24.74
CA ALA A 50 9.69 11.57 24.80
C ALA A 50 10.87 12.10 23.94
N ALA A 51 11.78 12.83 24.58
CA ALA A 51 13.00 13.38 23.98
C ALA A 51 13.96 12.31 23.42
N VAL A 52 13.65 11.02 23.59
CA VAL A 52 14.44 9.88 23.12
C VAL A 52 13.51 8.91 22.42
N VAL A 53 13.71 8.76 21.11
CA VAL A 53 13.07 7.72 20.31
C VAL A 53 13.53 6.36 20.82
N SER A 54 12.58 5.48 21.15
CA SER A 54 12.89 4.12 21.61
C SER A 54 13.55 3.31 20.48
N PRO A 55 14.67 2.61 20.75
CA PRO A 55 15.28 1.69 19.78
C PRO A 55 14.32 0.60 19.30
N ALA A 56 13.38 0.17 20.16
CA ALA A 56 12.38 -0.83 19.80
C ALA A 56 11.41 -0.31 18.74
N TRP A 57 10.96 0.95 18.86
CA TRP A 57 10.09 1.56 17.86
C TRP A 57 10.81 1.80 16.52
N LEU A 58 12.10 2.18 16.55
CA LEU A 58 12.88 2.30 15.31
C LEU A 58 12.97 0.95 14.57
N ALA A 59 13.18 -0.14 15.31
CA ALA A 59 13.22 -1.48 14.74
C ALA A 59 11.85 -1.93 14.18
N GLU A 60 10.76 -1.62 14.88
CA GLU A 60 9.39 -1.87 14.41
C GLU A 60 9.10 -1.10 13.12
N ARG A 61 9.42 0.20 13.10
CA ARG A 61 9.26 1.05 11.92
C ARG A 61 10.04 0.54 10.71
N GLU A 62 11.28 0.07 10.91
CA GLU A 62 12.09 -0.52 9.84
C GLU A 62 11.46 -1.81 9.29
N ALA A 63 10.92 -2.67 10.17
CA ALA A 63 10.19 -3.87 9.76
C ALA A 63 8.89 -3.57 9.01
N GLU A 64 8.18 -2.50 9.37
CA GLU A 64 6.97 -2.05 8.68
C GLU A 64 7.29 -1.51 7.27
N VAL A 65 8.38 -0.75 7.12
CA VAL A 65 8.87 -0.29 5.80
C VAL A 65 9.29 -1.47 4.92
N GLU A 66 10.04 -2.43 5.47
CA GLU A 66 10.42 -3.64 4.72
C GLU A 66 9.18 -4.43 4.28
N THR A 67 8.15 -4.46 5.11
CA THR A 67 6.86 -5.09 4.80
C THR A 67 6.15 -4.37 3.65
N LEU A 68 6.14 -3.04 3.64
CA LEU A 68 5.59 -2.24 2.54
C LEU A 68 6.33 -2.51 1.23
N GLU A 69 7.66 -2.55 1.26
CA GLU A 69 8.50 -2.83 0.08
C GLU A 69 8.24 -4.24 -0.48
N LYS A 70 8.17 -5.25 0.41
CA LYS A 70 7.85 -6.63 0.03
C LYS A 70 6.49 -6.73 -0.62
N ARG A 71 5.46 -6.11 -0.02
CA ARG A 71 4.09 -6.14 -0.57
C ARG A 71 4.02 -5.40 -1.91
N SER A 72 4.63 -4.22 -2.01
CA SER A 72 4.68 -3.43 -3.24
C SER A 72 5.37 -4.18 -4.37
N SER A 73 6.48 -4.87 -4.08
CA SER A 73 7.19 -5.69 -5.07
C SER A 73 6.35 -6.87 -5.55
N ALA A 74 5.65 -7.55 -4.63
CA ALA A 74 4.77 -8.66 -4.98
C ALA A 74 3.61 -8.23 -5.88
N VAL A 75 2.96 -7.10 -5.55
CA VAL A 75 1.87 -6.53 -6.34
C VAL A 75 2.37 -6.02 -7.69
N SER A 76 3.49 -5.31 -7.72
CA SER A 76 4.11 -4.85 -8.97
C SER A 76 4.37 -6.00 -9.93
N ARG A 77 4.93 -7.11 -9.44
CA ARG A 77 5.14 -8.32 -10.24
C ARG A 77 3.83 -8.87 -10.80
N MET A 78 2.82 -9.04 -9.95
CA MET A 78 1.51 -9.54 -10.37
C MET A 78 0.87 -8.66 -11.45
N LEU A 79 0.93 -7.32 -11.31
CA LEU A 79 0.40 -6.40 -12.31
C LEU A 79 1.19 -6.47 -13.63
N SER A 80 2.52 -6.61 -13.57
CA SER A 80 3.37 -6.69 -14.77
C SER A 80 3.17 -7.96 -15.60
N GLU A 81 2.61 -9.01 -15.00
CA GLU A 81 2.28 -10.27 -15.68
C GLU A 81 0.91 -10.23 -16.37
N GLY A 82 0.08 -9.22 -16.06
CA GLY A 82 -1.28 -9.07 -16.59
C GLY A 82 -1.39 -8.18 -17.84
N PRO A 83 -2.52 -8.25 -18.57
CA PRO A 83 -2.76 -7.43 -19.76
C PRO A 83 -3.32 -6.03 -19.46
N VAL A 84 -3.71 -5.76 -18.20
CA VAL A 84 -4.32 -4.49 -17.77
C VAL A 84 -3.30 -3.36 -17.75
N SER A 85 -3.70 -2.18 -18.25
CA SER A 85 -2.95 -0.95 -18.01
C SER A 85 -3.01 -0.61 -16.52
N ALA A 86 -1.88 -0.65 -15.81
CA ALA A 86 -1.86 -0.45 -14.37
C ALA A 86 -0.69 0.41 -13.88
N ASP A 87 -0.91 1.10 -12.75
CA ASP A 87 0.09 1.81 -11.97
C ASP A 87 0.05 1.37 -10.49
N LEU A 88 1.16 1.60 -9.79
CA LEU A 88 1.33 1.25 -8.39
C LEU A 88 1.96 2.42 -7.64
N GLY A 89 1.28 2.87 -6.59
CA GLY A 89 1.82 3.72 -5.53
C GLY A 89 1.96 2.94 -4.22
N SER A 90 2.87 3.38 -3.36
CA SER A 90 3.07 2.81 -2.02
C SER A 90 3.25 3.93 -1.01
N GLU A 91 2.54 3.87 0.10
CA GLU A 91 2.58 4.90 1.14
C GLU A 91 2.79 4.30 2.52
N TYR A 92 3.62 4.98 3.31
CA TYR A 92 3.84 4.72 4.73
C TYR A 92 3.42 5.94 5.53
N PRO A 93 2.11 6.21 5.66
CA PRO A 93 1.64 7.39 6.37
C PRO A 93 1.99 7.27 7.85
N GLU A 94 2.76 8.24 8.34
CA GLU A 94 2.89 8.49 9.77
C GLU A 94 1.64 9.22 10.27
N GLN A 95 1.25 8.98 11.52
CA GLN A 95 0.24 9.80 12.17
C GLN A 95 0.80 11.22 12.36
N SER A 96 0.65 12.08 11.36
CA SER A 96 0.81 13.52 11.56
C SER A 96 -0.40 14.04 12.31
N TRP A 97 -0.15 14.75 13.42
CA TRP A 97 -1.15 15.47 14.20
C TRP A 97 -2.15 16.17 13.25
N THR A 98 -3.42 15.77 13.31
CA THR A 98 -4.52 16.47 12.64
C THR A 98 -5.06 17.46 13.65
N ASP A 99 -4.66 18.72 13.51
CA ASP A 99 -5.33 19.87 14.14
C ASP A 99 -6.82 19.93 13.72
#